data_AF-A0A6N7M0T3-F1
#
_entry.id   AF-A0A6N7M0T3-F1
#
_cell.length_a   1.000
_cell.length_b   1.000
_cell.length_c   1.000
_cell.angle_alpha   90.00
_cell.angle_beta   90.00
_cell.angle_gamma   90.00
#
_symmetry.space_group_name_H-M   'P 1'
#
loop_
_entity.id
_entity.type
_entity.pdbx_description
1 polymer ?
#
loop_
_entity_poly.entity_id
_entity_poly.type
_entity_poly.pdbx_seq_one_letter_code
_entity_poly.pdbx_strand_id
1 'polypeptide(L)'
;MEKKLIFILLFILLLPSQSISAEEEFFYVYSSKYPKENHYSPSGIMGDTGDIGLSGGYIPTPSGGKACLRIAYKPKGAKEWAGIYWQNPPNNWGEVEGGYNLEGADKLTFWAKGEKGRERIALFKIGGITGRYNDSD
;
A
#
# COMPACT_ATOMS: atom_id res chain seq x y z
N MET A 1 21.91 73.61 4.58
CA MET A 1 21.92 72.55 3.55
C MET A 1 20.97 71.45 3.98
N GLU A 2 19.88 71.32 3.22
CA GLU A 2 18.80 70.36 3.38
C GLU A 2 19.26 68.90 3.27
N LYS A 3 18.63 67.99 4.03
CA LYS A 3 18.17 66.69 3.53
C LYS A 3 16.88 66.28 4.26
N LYS A 4 15.74 66.44 3.58
CA LYS A 4 14.50 65.72 3.85
C LYS A 4 14.71 64.23 3.54
N LEU A 5 14.25 63.29 4.37
CA LEU A 5 14.03 61.91 3.90
C LEU A 5 12.96 61.15 4.70
N ILE A 6 11.72 61.21 4.17
CA ILE A 6 10.76 60.11 3.94
C ILE A 6 10.55 59.10 5.08
N PHE A 7 9.42 59.24 5.77
CA PHE A 7 8.78 58.16 6.54
C PHE A 7 8.09 57.21 5.56
N ILE A 8 8.68 56.03 5.33
CA ILE A 8 8.04 54.94 4.58
C ILE A 8 7.08 54.23 5.55
N LEU A 9 5.78 54.41 5.34
CA LEU A 9 4.74 53.67 6.03
C LEU A 9 4.83 52.20 5.58
N LEU A 10 5.41 51.34 6.41
CA LEU A 10 5.53 49.91 6.13
C LEU A 10 4.16 49.25 6.38
N PHE A 11 3.32 49.19 5.35
CA PHE A 11 2.08 48.41 5.37
C PHE A 11 2.47 46.93 5.23
N ILE A 12 2.73 46.26 6.36
CA ILE A 12 2.96 44.82 6.40
C ILE A 12 1.63 44.14 6.05
N LEU A 13 1.49 43.75 4.79
CA LEU A 13 0.43 42.85 4.34
C LEU A 13 0.58 41.54 5.11
N LEU A 14 -0.30 41.32 6.08
CA LEU A 14 -0.48 40.04 6.75
C LEU A 14 -1.09 39.08 5.73
N LEU A 15 -0.26 38.49 4.87
CA LEU A 15 -0.70 37.40 4.00
C LEU A 15 -1.07 36.21 4.91
N PRO A 16 -2.27 35.63 4.77
CA PRO A 16 -2.60 34.43 5.52
C PRO A 16 -1.55 33.37 5.18
N SER A 17 -0.90 32.82 6.20
CA SER A 17 -0.01 31.68 6.00
C SER A 17 -0.85 30.56 5.43
N GLN A 18 -0.74 30.31 4.13
CA GLN A 18 -1.31 29.11 3.54
C GLN A 18 -0.55 27.94 4.16
N SER A 19 -1.20 27.25 5.08
CA SER A 19 -0.74 25.96 5.56
C SER A 19 -0.74 25.02 4.37
N ILE A 20 0.44 24.79 3.79
CA ILE A 20 0.67 23.68 2.86
C ILE A 20 0.46 22.42 3.70
N SER A 21 -0.71 21.80 3.52
CA SER A 21 -0.89 20.42 3.96
C SER A 21 0.09 19.60 3.15
N ALA A 22 1.10 19.01 3.80
CA ALA A 22 1.92 17.99 3.16
C ALA A 22 0.98 16.90 2.67
N GLU A 23 0.84 16.75 1.36
CA GLU A 23 0.17 15.60 0.78
C GLU A 23 1.12 14.43 1.07
N GLU A 24 0.78 13.54 2.00
CA GLU A 24 1.59 12.35 2.24
C GLU A 24 1.59 11.51 0.96
N GLU A 25 2.74 11.47 0.28
CA GLU A 25 2.91 10.64 -0.90
C GLU A 25 3.02 9.18 -0.45
N PHE A 26 1.90 8.46 -0.51
CA PHE A 26 1.86 7.04 -0.16
C PHE A 26 2.50 6.20 -1.27
N PHE A 27 3.46 5.34 -0.91
CA PHE A 27 3.89 4.25 -1.78
C PHE A 27 2.85 3.12 -1.77
N TYR A 28 2.03 3.03 -2.81
CA TYR A 28 0.99 2.00 -2.88
C TYR A 28 1.55 0.64 -3.30
N VAL A 29 1.58 -0.30 -2.34
CA VAL A 29 1.75 -1.73 -2.64
C VAL A 29 0.56 -2.22 -3.48
N TYR A 30 -0.66 -1.93 -3.01
CA TYR A 30 -1.89 -2.24 -3.72
C TYR A 30 -3.04 -1.31 -3.29
N SER A 31 -3.79 -0.84 -4.27
CA SER A 31 -4.98 -0.01 -4.15
C SER A 31 -5.96 -0.35 -5.26
N SER A 32 -7.16 -0.76 -4.88
CA SER A 32 -8.28 -0.87 -5.83
C SER A 32 -8.84 0.50 -6.24
N LYS A 33 -8.61 1.55 -5.42
CA LYS A 33 -9.05 2.93 -5.70
C LYS A 33 -8.15 3.61 -6.74
N TYR A 34 -6.85 3.34 -6.68
CA TYR A 34 -5.81 3.93 -7.52
C TYR A 34 -4.97 2.82 -8.19
N PRO A 35 -5.57 1.98 -9.07
CA PRO A 35 -4.88 0.80 -9.60
C PRO A 35 -3.65 1.12 -10.44
N LYS A 36 -3.56 2.34 -11.01
CA LYS A 36 -2.40 2.81 -11.77
C LYS A 36 -1.19 3.16 -10.89
N GLU A 37 -1.41 3.33 -9.59
CA GLU A 37 -0.36 3.65 -8.60
C GLU A 37 0.15 2.39 -7.90
N ASN A 38 -0.34 1.19 -8.27
CA ASN A 38 0.09 -0.07 -7.66
C ASN A 38 1.49 -0.45 -8.13
N HIS A 39 2.39 -0.68 -7.19
CA HIS A 39 3.76 -1.11 -7.45
C HIS A 39 3.92 -2.64 -7.38
N TYR A 40 3.01 -3.35 -6.71
CA TYR A 40 3.05 -4.80 -6.55
C TYR A 40 1.74 -5.46 -6.99
N SER A 41 1.82 -6.74 -7.37
CA SER A 41 0.67 -7.55 -7.79
C SER A 41 0.45 -8.75 -6.86
N PRO A 42 -0.80 -9.03 -6.41
CA PRO A 42 -1.14 -10.18 -5.57
C PRO A 42 -1.08 -11.48 -6.38
N SER A 43 0.13 -11.92 -6.74
CA SER A 43 0.40 -12.98 -7.70
C SER A 43 1.07 -14.20 -7.08
N GLY A 44 1.69 -14.06 -5.91
CA GLY A 44 2.38 -15.15 -5.23
C GLY A 44 1.44 -16.00 -4.39
N ILE A 45 0.57 -16.77 -5.04
CA ILE A 45 -0.39 -17.66 -4.36
C ILE A 45 0.31 -18.91 -3.82
N MET A 46 0.09 -19.21 -2.54
CA MET A 46 0.70 -20.34 -1.83
C MET A 46 -0.34 -21.17 -1.08
N GLY A 47 0.08 -22.36 -0.64
CA GLY A 47 -0.78 -23.25 0.12
C GLY A 47 -1.73 -24.02 -0.80
N ASP A 48 -3.00 -24.11 -0.41
CA ASP A 48 -4.08 -24.69 -1.21
C ASP A 48 -4.51 -23.70 -2.30
N THR A 49 -3.70 -23.57 -3.35
CA THR A 49 -3.86 -22.53 -4.37
C THR A 49 -5.16 -22.62 -5.17
N GLY A 50 -5.78 -23.81 -5.24
CA GLY A 50 -7.08 -24.02 -5.88
C GLY A 50 -8.30 -23.57 -5.05
N ASP A 51 -8.09 -23.27 -3.77
CA ASP A 51 -9.15 -22.98 -2.81
C ASP A 51 -9.23 -21.49 -2.43
N ILE A 52 -8.28 -20.68 -2.90
CA ILE A 52 -8.20 -19.24 -2.67
C ILE A 52 -8.53 -18.45 -3.94
N GLY A 53 -9.40 -17.45 -3.81
CA GLY A 53 -9.84 -16.59 -4.92
C GLY A 53 -9.70 -15.12 -4.59
N LEU A 54 -9.37 -14.32 -5.62
CA LEU A 54 -9.20 -12.87 -5.55
C LEU A 54 -10.22 -12.14 -6.42
N SER A 55 -10.78 -11.03 -5.93
CA SER A 55 -11.66 -10.14 -6.70
C SER A 55 -11.43 -8.68 -6.30
N GLY A 56 -10.96 -7.83 -7.22
CA GLY A 56 -10.63 -6.41 -6.96
C GLY A 56 -11.81 -5.43 -7.01
N GLY A 57 -13.03 -5.92 -7.21
CA GLY A 57 -14.24 -5.13 -7.41
C GLY A 57 -15.25 -5.22 -6.27
N TYR A 58 -14.83 -5.63 -5.06
CA TYR A 58 -15.77 -5.99 -4.00
C TYR A 58 -16.20 -4.80 -3.13
N ILE A 59 -17.52 -4.73 -2.88
CA ILE A 59 -18.19 -3.78 -1.99
C ILE A 59 -19.04 -4.63 -1.04
N PRO A 60 -19.01 -4.44 0.29
CA PRO A 60 -18.63 -3.25 1.05
C PRO A 60 -17.14 -3.08 1.32
N THR A 61 -16.72 -1.84 1.56
CA THR A 61 -15.32 -1.42 1.58
C THR A 61 -14.90 -1.09 3.02
N PRO A 62 -13.72 -1.56 3.49
CA PRO A 62 -13.32 -1.40 4.88
C PRO A 62 -13.04 0.06 5.27
N SER A 63 -12.67 0.90 4.30
CA SER A 63 -12.37 2.32 4.51
C SER A 63 -13.52 3.27 4.12
N GLY A 64 -14.72 2.75 3.85
CA GLY A 64 -15.88 3.55 3.43
C GLY A 64 -15.78 4.14 2.01
N GLY A 65 -14.83 3.69 1.19
CA GLY A 65 -14.55 4.18 -0.16
C GLY A 65 -15.02 3.29 -1.31
N LYS A 66 -14.31 3.36 -2.45
CA LYS A 66 -14.48 2.50 -3.64
C LYS A 66 -14.14 1.04 -3.34
N ALA A 67 -14.51 0.13 -4.26
CA ALA A 67 -14.26 -1.32 -4.21
C ALA A 67 -12.89 -1.69 -3.64
N CYS A 68 -12.81 -2.84 -2.97
CA CYS A 68 -11.60 -3.39 -2.36
C CYS A 68 -11.27 -4.79 -2.91
N LEU A 69 -10.06 -5.26 -2.64
CA LEU A 69 -9.70 -6.65 -2.88
C LEU A 69 -10.40 -7.55 -1.87
N ARG A 70 -11.23 -8.45 -2.38
CA ARG A 70 -11.75 -9.57 -1.60
C ARG A 70 -10.89 -10.80 -1.81
N ILE A 71 -10.50 -11.39 -0.69
CA ILE A 71 -9.81 -12.67 -0.60
C ILE A 71 -10.82 -13.68 -0.03
N ALA A 72 -11.09 -14.75 -0.76
CA ALA A 72 -11.98 -15.81 -0.32
C ALA A 72 -11.24 -17.15 -0.33
N TYR A 73 -11.07 -17.75 0.85
CA TYR A 73 -10.48 -19.07 1.02
C TYR A 73 -11.54 -20.06 1.52
N LYS A 74 -11.66 -21.21 0.85
CA LYS A 74 -12.55 -22.30 1.22
C LYS A 74 -11.75 -23.61 1.28
N PRO A 75 -11.18 -23.97 2.44
CA PRO A 75 -10.26 -25.10 2.54
C PRO A 75 -10.93 -26.40 2.10
N LYS A 76 -10.33 -27.05 1.10
CA LYS A 76 -10.64 -28.41 0.63
C LYS A 76 -9.36 -29.23 0.41
N GLY A 77 -8.24 -28.56 0.20
CA GLY A 77 -6.91 -29.15 0.10
C GLY A 77 -6.35 -29.59 1.45
N ALA A 78 -5.27 -30.36 1.38
CA ALA A 78 -4.66 -31.01 2.54
C ALA A 78 -3.73 -30.09 3.34
N LYS A 79 -3.39 -28.89 2.85
CA LYS A 79 -2.50 -27.98 3.57
C LYS A 79 -3.25 -27.19 4.64
N GLU A 80 -4.56 -26.98 4.45
CA GLU A 80 -5.43 -26.25 5.39
C GLU A 80 -5.00 -24.79 5.63
N TRP A 81 -4.19 -24.25 4.73
CA TRP A 81 -3.83 -22.84 4.67
C TRP A 81 -3.65 -22.39 3.22
N ALA A 82 -3.87 -21.10 3.00
CA ALA A 82 -3.52 -20.43 1.75
C ALA A 82 -2.93 -19.04 2.07
N GLY A 83 -2.01 -18.60 1.22
CA GLY A 83 -1.28 -17.35 1.38
C GLY A 83 -1.13 -16.61 0.06
N ILE A 84 -0.85 -15.31 0.15
CA ILE A 84 -0.66 -14.44 -1.02
C ILE A 84 0.51 -13.51 -0.73
N TYR A 85 1.51 -13.54 -1.61
CA TYR A 85 2.52 -12.50 -1.72
C TYR A 85 2.10 -11.46 -2.76
N TRP A 86 2.31 -10.19 -2.41
CA TRP A 86 2.34 -9.09 -3.36
C TRP A 86 3.75 -9.01 -3.92
N GLN A 87 3.90 -9.28 -5.21
CA GLN A 87 5.20 -9.46 -5.87
C GLN A 87 5.43 -8.40 -6.94
N ASN A 88 6.69 -8.05 -7.14
CA ASN A 88 7.19 -7.26 -8.25
C ASN A 88 8.46 -7.91 -8.85
N PRO A 89 8.51 -8.14 -10.18
CA PRO A 89 7.36 -8.25 -11.07
C PRO A 89 6.37 -9.35 -10.63
N PRO A 90 5.16 -9.44 -11.23
CA PRO A 90 4.19 -10.48 -10.88
C PRO A 90 4.77 -11.90 -11.04
N ASN A 91 4.45 -12.80 -10.11
CA ASN A 91 4.96 -14.18 -10.04
C ASN A 91 6.48 -14.33 -9.85
N ASN A 92 7.16 -13.30 -9.35
CA ASN A 92 8.60 -13.36 -9.08
C ASN A 92 8.88 -13.95 -7.68
N TRP A 93 9.51 -15.13 -7.62
CA TRP A 93 9.93 -15.80 -6.39
C TRP A 93 11.44 -15.61 -6.12
N GLY A 94 12.02 -14.51 -6.62
CA GLY A 94 13.41 -14.13 -6.42
C GLY A 94 14.34 -14.59 -7.53
N GLU A 95 13.80 -15.05 -8.66
CA GLU A 95 14.57 -15.44 -9.86
C GLU A 95 14.90 -14.25 -10.77
N VAL A 96 14.09 -13.18 -10.71
CA VAL A 96 14.21 -12.01 -11.58
C VAL A 96 14.44 -10.76 -10.74
N GLU A 97 15.25 -9.83 -11.24
CA GLU A 97 15.42 -8.52 -10.64
C GLU A 97 14.09 -7.75 -10.63
N GLY A 98 13.77 -7.13 -9.50
CA GLY A 98 12.53 -6.41 -9.28
C GLY A 98 12.52 -5.77 -7.91
N GLY A 99 11.33 -5.35 -7.47
CA GLY A 99 11.18 -4.63 -6.21
C GLY A 99 11.54 -3.15 -6.32
N TYR A 100 11.49 -2.48 -5.18
CA TYR A 100 11.70 -1.04 -5.07
C TYR A 100 12.58 -0.75 -3.87
N ASN A 101 13.42 0.28 -3.96
CA ASN A 101 14.08 0.80 -2.77
C ASN A 101 13.04 1.53 -1.90
N LEU A 102 12.77 0.98 -0.72
CA LEU A 102 11.85 1.53 0.27
C LEU A 102 12.58 2.18 1.45
N GLU A 103 13.87 2.52 1.29
CA GLU A 103 14.64 3.24 2.29
C GLU A 103 13.90 4.51 2.74
N GLY A 104 13.74 4.67 4.06
CA GLY A 104 12.97 5.76 4.67
C GLY A 104 11.49 5.44 4.94
N ALA A 105 10.94 4.36 4.38
CA ALA A 105 9.61 3.88 4.76
C ALA A 105 9.68 3.17 6.12
N ASP A 106 8.90 3.62 7.10
CA ASP A 106 8.91 3.09 8.47
C ASP A 106 7.60 2.39 8.87
N LYS A 107 6.56 2.47 8.02
CA LYS A 107 5.21 1.97 8.30
C LYS A 107 4.59 1.29 7.08
N LEU A 108 4.05 0.09 7.29
CA LEU A 108 3.07 -0.51 6.40
C LEU A 108 1.67 -0.32 7.01
N THR A 109 0.80 0.38 6.28
CA THR A 109 -0.59 0.61 6.70
C THR A 109 -1.55 -0.03 5.71
N PHE A 110 -2.55 -0.75 6.20
CA PHE A 110 -3.60 -1.33 5.38
C PHE A 110 -4.93 -1.42 6.12
N TRP A 111 -6.02 -1.49 5.35
CA TRP A 111 -7.37 -1.72 5.86
C TRP A 111 -7.79 -3.17 5.56
N ALA A 112 -8.28 -3.88 6.57
CA ALA A 112 -8.82 -5.22 6.41
C ALA A 112 -10.13 -5.37 7.21
N LYS A 113 -11.08 -6.15 6.69
CA LYS A 113 -12.35 -6.43 7.35
C LYS A 113 -12.81 -7.86 7.01
N GLY A 114 -13.22 -8.60 8.04
CA GLY A 114 -13.90 -9.88 7.87
C GLY A 114 -15.32 -9.69 7.30
N GLU A 115 -15.76 -10.61 6.44
CA GLU A 115 -17.07 -10.52 5.78
C GLU A 115 -18.18 -11.04 6.69
N LYS A 116 -17.95 -12.16 7.37
CA LYS A 116 -18.92 -12.90 8.19
C LYS A 116 -18.56 -12.93 9.67
N GLY A 117 -17.31 -12.62 10.01
CA GLY A 117 -16.75 -12.85 11.32
C GLY A 117 -16.20 -14.27 11.45
N ARG A 118 -15.16 -14.42 12.28
CA ARG A 118 -14.34 -15.63 12.47
C ARG A 118 -13.37 -15.99 11.35
N GLU A 119 -13.24 -15.16 10.31
CA GLU A 119 -12.11 -15.26 9.40
C GLU A 119 -10.80 -15.15 10.20
N ARG A 120 -9.84 -16.03 9.89
CA ARG A 120 -8.56 -16.10 10.59
C ARG A 120 -7.44 -15.70 9.65
N ILE A 121 -6.58 -14.80 10.11
CA ILE A 121 -5.31 -14.49 9.48
C ILE A 121 -4.24 -14.94 10.44
N ALA A 122 -3.40 -15.87 9.99
CA ALA A 122 -2.30 -16.39 10.80
C ALA A 122 -1.12 -15.41 10.84
N LEU A 123 -0.86 -14.71 9.73
CA LEU A 123 0.32 -13.89 9.56
C LEU A 123 0.09 -12.75 8.58
N PHE A 124 0.56 -11.56 8.95
CA PHE A 124 0.96 -10.51 8.02
C PHE A 124 2.47 -10.42 8.07
N LYS A 125 3.12 -10.44 6.90
CA LYS A 125 4.57 -10.40 6.79
C LYS A 125 4.98 -9.50 5.64
N ILE A 126 6.11 -8.83 5.82
CA ILE A 126 6.86 -8.14 4.78
C ILE A 126 8.11 -8.98 4.50
N GLY A 127 8.43 -9.15 3.23
CA GLY A 127 9.57 -9.94 2.78
C GLY A 127 9.45 -11.46 2.98
N GLY A 128 10.57 -12.17 2.89
CA GLY A 128 10.66 -13.62 2.99
C GLY A 128 10.64 -14.38 1.66
N ILE A 129 10.73 -13.69 0.52
CA ILE A 129 11.00 -14.30 -0.78
C ILE A 129 12.51 -14.48 -0.89
N THR A 130 12.94 -15.74 -0.91
CA THR A 130 14.34 -16.13 -0.99
C THR A 130 14.72 -16.48 -2.43
N GLY A 131 15.84 -15.96 -2.93
CA GLY A 131 16.30 -16.23 -4.29
C GLY A 131 17.61 -15.50 -4.61
N ARG A 132 18.00 -15.47 -5.89
CA ARG A 132 19.16 -14.68 -6.34
C ARG A 132 18.93 -13.18 -6.16
N TYR A 133 17.69 -12.76 -6.41
CA TYR A 133 17.19 -11.42 -6.17
C TYR A 133 16.20 -11.50 -5.01
N ASN A 134 16.69 -11.89 -3.84
CA ASN A 134 15.88 -11.94 -2.62
C ASN A 134 15.43 -10.53 -2.21
N ASP A 135 14.41 -10.46 -1.37
CA ASP A 135 14.14 -9.23 -0.63
C ASP A 135 15.25 -8.93 0.38
N SER A 136 15.43 -7.64 0.69
CA SER A 136 16.34 -7.20 1.75
C SER A 136 15.84 -7.73 3.10
N ASP A 137 16.73 -8.36 3.87
CA ASP A 137 16.51 -8.72 5.27
C ASP A 137 16.34 -7.50 6.18
#